data_AF-A0A8B6FW95-F1
#
_entry.id   AF-A0A8B6FW95-F1
#
_cell.length_a   1.000
_cell.length_b   1.000
_cell.length_c   1.000
_cell.angle_alpha   90.00
_cell.angle_beta   90.00
_cell.angle_gamma   90.00
#
_symmetry.space_group_name_H-M   'P 1'
#
loop_
_entity.id
_entity.type
_entity.pdbx_description
1 polymer ?
#
loop_
_entity_poly.entity_id
_entity_poly.type
_entity_poly.pdbx_seq_one_letter_code
_entity_poly.pdbx_strand_id
1 'polypeptide(L)'
;MCLQHYGLDPLHHYISPGLASDAALKISKVKLELLHDRDMLLMFVKATRGGVSQISHRHGKANHKHMSYYDTTQPTKYLTYLDANNLYWRAMSELLPTHKLKWREPEDVETFYNGKMIMIWDV
;
A
#
# COMPACT_ATOMS: atom_id res chain seq x y z
N MET A 1 14.07 -24.89 -3.91
CA MET A 1 13.44 -23.83 -3.10
C MET A 1 11.94 -23.67 -3.41
N CYS A 2 11.51 -23.00 -4.49
CA CYS A 2 10.06 -22.71 -4.70
C CYS A 2 9.17 -23.95 -4.84
N LEU A 3 9.60 -24.95 -5.61
CA LEU A 3 8.86 -26.21 -5.76
C LEU A 3 8.77 -26.97 -4.43
N GLN A 4 9.82 -26.92 -3.61
CA GLN A 4 9.86 -27.61 -2.31
C GLN A 4 9.04 -26.88 -1.23
N HIS A 5 9.07 -25.55 -1.20
CA HIS A 5 8.41 -24.76 -0.16
C HIS A 5 6.97 -24.36 -0.49
N TYR A 6 6.69 -24.05 -1.77
CA TYR A 6 5.38 -23.56 -2.21
C TYR A 6 4.65 -24.56 -3.11
N GLY A 7 5.33 -25.61 -3.58
CA GLY A 7 4.76 -26.54 -4.57
C GLY A 7 4.42 -25.84 -5.89
N LEU A 8 5.17 -24.79 -6.23
CA LEU A 8 5.05 -24.04 -7.48
C LEU A 8 6.37 -24.18 -8.23
N ASP A 9 6.28 -24.59 -9.50
CA ASP A 9 7.45 -24.66 -10.38
C ASP A 9 7.70 -23.26 -10.99
N PRO A 10 8.84 -22.62 -10.69
CA PRO A 10 9.21 -21.33 -11.27
C PRO A 10 9.16 -21.31 -12.80
N LEU A 11 9.37 -22.43 -13.49
CA LEU A 11 9.37 -22.51 -14.95
C LEU A 11 7.98 -22.20 -15.55
N HIS A 12 6.91 -22.29 -14.76
CA HIS A 12 5.56 -21.95 -15.18
C HIS A 12 5.20 -20.46 -14.99
N HIS A 13 6.12 -19.63 -14.49
CA HIS A 13 5.88 -18.21 -14.27
C HIS A 13 6.87 -17.36 -15.07
N TYR A 14 6.36 -16.35 -15.76
CA TYR A 14 7.18 -15.47 -16.59
C TYR A 14 8.13 -14.56 -15.78
N ILE A 15 7.73 -14.17 -14.56
CA ILE A 15 8.47 -13.25 -13.70
C ILE A 15 8.29 -13.61 -12.22
N SER A 16 9.27 -13.23 -11.39
CA SER A 16 9.25 -13.52 -9.95
C SER A 16 8.07 -12.91 -9.19
N PRO A 17 7.53 -11.71 -9.51
CA PRO A 17 6.33 -11.21 -8.82
C PRO A 17 5.08 -12.06 -9.09
N GLY A 18 4.96 -12.65 -10.28
CA GLY A 18 3.86 -13.55 -10.60
C GLY A 18 3.91 -14.82 -9.75
N LEU A 19 5.09 -15.44 -9.67
CA LEU A 19 5.32 -16.59 -8.77
C LEU A 19 5.04 -16.24 -7.30
N ALA A 20 5.50 -15.07 -6.84
CA ALA A 20 5.28 -14.62 -5.47
C ALA A 20 3.80 -14.37 -5.15
N SER A 21 3.06 -13.76 -6.08
CA SER A 21 1.62 -13.54 -5.96
C SER A 21 0.85 -14.86 -5.87
N ASP A 22 1.17 -15.81 -6.75
CA ASP A 22 0.53 -17.13 -6.75
C ASP A 22 0.88 -17.93 -5.49
N ALA A 23 2.12 -17.84 -5.01
CA ALA A 23 2.52 -18.42 -3.72
C ALA A 23 1.72 -17.81 -2.56
N ALA A 24 1.55 -16.48 -2.53
CA ALA A 24 0.79 -15.79 -1.50
C ALA A 24 -0.68 -16.22 -1.47
N LEU A 25 -1.34 -16.30 -2.63
CA LEU A 25 -2.72 -16.78 -2.74
C LEU A 25 -2.85 -18.26 -2.35
N LYS A 26 -1.90 -19.09 -2.76
CA LYS A 26 -1.89 -20.52 -2.43
C LYS A 26 -1.72 -20.77 -0.92
N ILE A 27 -0.84 -20.02 -0.25
CA ILE A 27 -0.61 -20.15 1.19
C ILE A 27 -1.81 -19.60 1.99
N SER A 28 -2.30 -18.42 1.63
CA SER A 28 -3.42 -17.77 2.34
C SER A 28 -4.78 -18.42 2.07
N LYS A 29 -4.92 -19.18 0.97
CA LYS A 29 -6.17 -19.79 0.48
C LYS A 29 -7.28 -18.76 0.18
N VAL A 30 -6.92 -17.49 0.09
CA VAL A 30 -7.83 -16.41 -0.29
C VAL A 30 -8.24 -16.61 -1.75
N LYS A 31 -9.54 -16.46 -2.02
CA LYS A 31 -10.10 -16.45 -3.37
C LYS A 31 -10.48 -15.01 -3.71
N LEU A 32 -9.82 -14.44 -4.71
CA LEU A 32 -10.16 -13.13 -5.23
C LEU A 32 -11.39 -13.24 -6.13
N GLU A 33 -12.35 -12.34 -5.96
CA GLU A 33 -13.47 -12.18 -6.87
C GLU A 33 -13.01 -11.59 -8.20
N LEU A 34 -13.50 -12.16 -9.31
CA LEU A 34 -13.25 -11.62 -10.64
C LEU A 34 -14.16 -10.42 -10.88
N LEU A 35 -13.56 -9.28 -11.25
CA LEU A 35 -14.30 -8.09 -11.64
C LEU A 35 -14.92 -8.29 -13.04
N HIS A 36 -16.24 -8.40 -13.10
CA HIS A 36 -16.98 -8.51 -14.36
C HIS A 36 -17.39 -7.13 -14.93
N ASP A 37 -17.52 -6.12 -14.06
CA ASP A 37 -17.89 -4.77 -14.47
C ASP A 37 -16.65 -3.97 -14.89
N ARG A 38 -16.67 -3.50 -16.15
CA ARG A 38 -15.61 -2.66 -16.72
C ARG A 38 -15.45 -1.34 -15.96
N ASP A 39 -16.54 -0.71 -15.53
CA ASP A 39 -16.46 0.59 -14.87
C ASP A 39 -15.85 0.44 -13.47
N MET A 40 -16.07 -0.69 -12.80
CA MET A 40 -15.45 -1.01 -11.52
C MET A 40 -13.94 -1.24 -11.69
N LEU A 41 -13.53 -1.98 -12.72
CA LEU A 41 -12.12 -2.14 -13.06
C LEU A 41 -11.45 -0.80 -13.34
N LEU A 42 -12.08 0.07 -14.15
CA LEU A 42 -11.56 1.39 -14.45
C LEU A 42 -11.46 2.28 -13.20
N MET A 43 -12.40 2.16 -12.27
CA MET A 43 -12.34 2.84 -10.98
C MET A 43 -11.11 2.41 -10.18
N PHE A 44 -10.84 1.11 -10.03
CA PHE A 44 -9.65 0.61 -9.32
C PHE A 44 -8.34 1.11 -9.93
N VAL A 45 -8.23 1.03 -11.26
CA VAL A 45 -7.04 1.53 -11.98
C VAL A 45 -6.88 3.03 -11.76
N LYS A 46 -7.96 3.81 -11.85
CA LYS A 46 -7.96 5.26 -11.61
C LYS A 46 -7.74 5.64 -10.16
N ALA A 47 -8.08 4.79 -9.21
CA ALA A 47 -7.90 5.01 -7.78
C ALA A 47 -6.49 4.61 -7.29
N THR A 48 -5.80 3.73 -8.03
CA THR A 48 -4.45 3.27 -7.68
C THR A 48 -3.47 4.45 -7.66
N ARG A 49 -2.72 4.57 -6.56
CA ARG A 49 -1.65 5.57 -6.36
C ARG A 49 -0.37 4.86 -5.93
N GLY A 50 0.77 5.45 -6.26
CA GLY A 50 2.08 4.97 -5.82
C GLY A 50 2.41 5.37 -4.39
N GLY A 51 3.70 5.27 -4.04
CA GLY A 51 4.21 5.77 -2.76
C GLY A 51 4.05 7.28 -2.62
N VAL A 52 3.83 7.74 -1.38
CA VAL A 52 3.76 9.17 -1.06
C VAL A 52 5.18 9.74 -1.01
N SER A 53 5.45 10.78 -1.80
CA SER A 53 6.68 11.55 -1.76
C SER A 53 6.34 13.03 -1.63
N GLN A 54 6.74 13.64 -0.52
CA GLN A 54 6.33 14.99 -0.15
C GLN A 54 7.44 15.71 0.61
N ILE A 55 7.60 17.00 0.30
CA ILE A 55 8.53 17.90 0.99
C ILE A 55 7.71 18.98 1.66
N SER A 56 7.44 18.83 2.96
CA SER A 56 6.74 19.85 3.77
C SER A 56 7.59 21.10 4.03
N HIS A 57 8.91 20.91 4.17
CA HIS A 57 9.86 21.98 4.46
C HIS A 57 11.12 21.79 3.62
N ARG A 58 11.48 22.81 2.82
CA ARG A 58 12.55 22.70 1.82
C ARG A 58 13.93 22.46 2.44
N HIS A 59 14.22 23.02 3.62
CA HIS A 59 15.55 22.92 4.22
C HIS A 59 15.51 22.90 5.75
N GLY A 60 15.75 21.73 6.35
CA GLY A 60 15.95 21.58 7.79
C GLY A 60 17.43 21.46 8.13
N LYS A 61 17.95 22.36 8.97
CA LYS A 61 19.30 22.27 9.55
C LYS A 61 19.21 21.84 11.01
N ALA A 62 20.02 20.87 11.41
CA ALA A 62 20.21 20.48 12.82
C ALA A 62 21.16 21.46 13.53
N ASN A 63 21.01 21.59 14.85
CA ASN A 63 21.90 22.36 15.71
C ASN A 63 22.11 21.59 17.02
N HIS A 64 23.10 20.71 17.11
CA HIS A 64 23.40 20.01 18.37
C HIS A 64 24.90 19.94 18.66
N LYS A 65 25.23 19.80 19.94
CA LYS A 65 26.60 19.87 20.52
C LYS A 65 27.66 18.94 19.91
N HIS A 66 27.27 17.97 19.09
CA HIS A 66 28.18 17.03 18.45
C HIS A 66 28.47 17.38 16.99
N MET A 67 27.92 18.49 16.48
CA MET A 67 28.20 19.01 15.14
C MET A 67 29.34 20.02 15.19
N SER A 68 30.18 20.02 14.17
CA SER A 68 31.33 20.96 14.05
C SER A 68 30.92 22.42 13.91
N TYR A 69 29.66 22.69 13.53
CA TYR A 69 29.09 24.03 13.33
C TYR A 69 28.01 24.37 14.38
N TYR A 70 28.08 23.76 15.57
CA TYR A 70 27.14 24.04 16.65
C TYR A 70 27.22 25.51 17.09
N ASP A 71 26.06 26.15 17.16
CA ASP A 71 25.92 27.54 17.58
C ASP A 71 25.21 27.58 18.94
N THR A 72 25.92 28.03 19.97
CA THR A 72 25.40 28.16 21.35
C THR A 72 24.36 29.27 21.49
N THR A 73 24.28 30.19 20.53
CA THR A 73 23.28 31.28 20.54
C THR A 73 21.92 30.80 20.05
N GLN A 74 21.87 29.67 19.34
CA GLN A 74 20.64 29.09 18.81
C GLN A 74 20.16 27.91 19.64
N PRO A 75 18.83 27.65 19.67
CA PRO A 75 18.29 26.50 20.39
C PRO A 75 18.80 25.19 19.80
N THR A 76 18.92 24.17 20.66
CA THR A 76 19.33 22.83 20.23
C THR A 76 18.22 22.19 19.39
N LYS A 77 18.57 21.68 18.20
CA LYS A 77 17.66 21.10 17.23
C LYS A 77 18.21 19.78 16.68
N TYR A 78 17.37 18.74 16.71
CA TYR A 78 17.67 17.43 16.13
C TYR A 78 16.86 17.20 14.86
N LEU A 79 17.39 16.35 13.97
CA LEU A 79 16.66 15.83 12.82
C LEU A 79 16.42 14.34 13.04
N THR A 80 15.19 13.90 12.85
CA THR A 80 14.80 12.50 12.99
C THR A 80 14.58 11.92 11.61
N TYR A 81 15.23 10.79 11.33
CA TYR A 81 14.98 9.98 10.15
C TYR A 81 14.30 8.68 10.59
N LEU A 82 13.08 8.44 10.10
CA LEU A 82 12.31 7.25 10.38
C LEU A 82 12.10 6.49 9.07
N ASP A 83 12.35 5.18 9.11
CA ASP A 83 12.08 4.29 8.00
C ASP A 83 11.25 3.10 8.50
N ALA A 84 10.23 2.73 7.72
CA ALA A 84 9.33 1.65 8.06
C ALA A 84 9.81 0.33 7.43
N ASN A 85 10.26 -0.60 8.28
CA ASN A 85 10.69 -1.92 7.83
C ASN A 85 9.54 -2.67 7.15
N ASN A 86 9.69 -2.98 5.86
CA ASN A 86 8.72 -3.73 5.04
C ASN A 86 7.29 -3.16 5.08
N LEU A 87 7.15 -1.85 4.83
CA LEU A 87 5.87 -1.13 4.83
C LEU A 87 4.73 -1.87 4.10
N TYR A 88 4.96 -2.31 2.86
CA TYR A 88 3.92 -3.00 2.07
C TYR A 88 3.56 -4.37 2.63
N TRP A 89 4.53 -5.14 3.14
CA TRP A 89 4.24 -6.42 3.77
C TRP A 89 3.33 -6.24 4.99
N ARG A 90 3.61 -5.22 5.80
CA ARG A 90 2.77 -4.92 6.94
C ARG A 90 1.34 -4.58 6.50
N ALA A 91 1.19 -3.73 5.48
CA ALA A 91 -0.12 -3.43 4.91
C ALA A 91 -0.83 -4.67 4.34
N MET A 92 -0.08 -5.61 3.73
CA MET A 92 -0.61 -6.88 3.22
C MET A 92 -1.00 -7.88 4.33
N SER A 93 -0.56 -7.66 5.57
CA SER A 93 -0.95 -8.47 6.73
C SER A 93 -2.24 -7.97 7.39
N GLU A 94 -2.68 -6.77 7.03
CA GLU A 94 -3.96 -6.24 7.47
C GLU A 94 -5.09 -6.78 6.58
N LEU A 95 -6.33 -6.52 6.98
CA LEU A 95 -7.50 -6.94 6.23
C LEU A 95 -7.64 -6.17 4.91
N LEU A 96 -7.81 -6.91 3.81
CA LEU A 96 -7.91 -6.35 2.45
C LEU A 96 -9.20 -6.81 1.74
N PRO A 97 -9.74 -5.99 0.83
CA PRO A 97 -10.90 -6.35 0.03
C PRO A 97 -10.57 -7.49 -0.93
N THR A 98 -11.36 -8.56 -0.86
CA THR A 98 -11.14 -9.80 -1.65
C THR A 98 -12.36 -10.22 -2.46
N HIS A 99 -13.58 -9.97 -1.95
CA HIS A 99 -14.84 -10.41 -2.56
C HIS A 99 -16.05 -9.59 -2.06
N LYS A 100 -17.23 -9.84 -2.65
CA LYS A 100 -18.52 -9.13 -2.45
C LYS A 100 -18.48 -7.67 -2.87
N LEU A 101 -17.71 -7.39 -3.91
CA LEU A 101 -17.48 -6.06 -4.43
C LEU A 101 -18.74 -5.54 -5.15
N LYS A 102 -19.35 -4.46 -4.63
CA LYS A 102 -20.59 -3.88 -5.16
C LYS A 102 -20.53 -2.36 -5.15
N TRP A 103 -21.20 -1.75 -6.13
CA TRP A 103 -21.50 -0.33 -6.11
C TRP A 103 -22.49 -0.01 -4.98
N ARG A 104 -22.24 1.08 -4.26
CA ARG A 104 -23.23 1.72 -3.39
C ARG A 104 -23.91 2.88 -4.09
N GLU A 105 -25.19 3.06 -3.78
CA GLU A 105 -25.94 4.25 -4.17
C GLU A 105 -25.49 5.46 -3.35
N PRO A 106 -25.65 6.67 -3.90
CA PRO A 106 -25.03 7.87 -3.33
C PRO A 106 -25.69 8.40 -2.04
N GLU A 107 -26.91 7.96 -1.71
CA GLU A 107 -27.64 8.45 -0.53
C GLU A 107 -27.03 8.00 0.82
N ASP A 108 -26.13 7.01 0.80
CA ASP A 108 -25.62 6.33 1.99
C ASP A 108 -24.30 6.91 2.55
N VAL A 109 -23.78 8.01 1.97
CA VAL A 109 -22.41 8.48 2.24
C VAL A 109 -22.38 10.01 2.25
N GLU A 110 -22.24 10.61 3.44
CA GLU A 110 -22.30 12.06 3.64
C GLU A 110 -21.16 12.89 3.02
N THR A 111 -20.22 12.29 2.28
CA THR A 111 -19.15 13.06 1.61
C THR A 111 -18.82 12.52 0.22
N PHE A 112 -19.17 13.31 -0.79
CA PHE A 112 -19.01 13.01 -2.21
C PHE A 112 -17.66 13.48 -2.77
N TYR A 113 -17.11 12.68 -3.68
CA TYR A 113 -16.52 13.17 -4.94
C TYR A 113 -17.25 12.49 -6.11
N ASN A 114 -18.04 13.29 -6.86
CA ASN A 114 -18.61 13.05 -8.19
C ASN A 114 -18.87 11.60 -8.66
N GLY A 115 -20.00 11.04 -8.22
CA GLY A 115 -20.71 9.99 -8.94
C GLY A 115 -20.17 8.57 -8.73
N LYS A 116 -20.93 7.79 -7.96
CA LYS A 116 -20.74 6.36 -7.63
C LYS A 116 -19.42 6.04 -6.94
N MET A 117 -19.45 5.98 -5.61
CA MET A 117 -18.40 5.27 -4.89
C MET A 117 -18.82 4.91 -3.47
N ILE A 118 -18.96 3.61 -3.22
CA ILE A 118 -18.34 2.91 -2.10
C ILE A 118 -18.41 1.42 -2.38
N MET A 119 -17.27 0.77 -2.19
CA MET A 119 -17.16 -0.66 -2.07
C MET A 119 -17.34 -0.95 -0.59
N ILE A 120 -18.49 -1.50 -0.19
CA ILE A 120 -18.60 -2.03 1.17
C ILE A 120 -17.73 -3.28 1.20
N TRP A 121 -16.84 -3.33 2.17
CA TRP A 121 -16.12 -4.55 2.49
C TRP A 121 -16.75 -5.11 3.78
N ASP A 122 -17.69 -6.03 3.60
CA ASP A 122 -18.24 -6.78 4.73
C ASP A 122 -17.19 -7.79 5.19
N VAL A 123 -16.69 -7.60 6.42
CA VAL A 123 -15.79 -8.54 7.12
C VAL A 123 -16.58 -9.69 7.72
#